data_AF-A0A7X2MUA6-F1
#
_entry.id   AF-A0A7X2MUA6-F1
#
_cell.length_a   1.000
_cell.length_b   1.000
_cell.length_c   1.000
_cell.angle_alpha   90.00
_cell.angle_beta   90.00
_cell.angle_gamma   90.00
#
_symmetry.space_group_name_H-M   'P 1'
#
loop_
_entity.id
_entity.type
_entity.pdbx_description
1 polymer ?
#
loop_
_entity_poly.entity_id
_entity_poly.type
_entity_poly.pdbx_seq_one_letter_code
_entity_poly.pdbx_strand_id
1 'polypeptide(L)'
;HWRVLSHLGSGFLNMMSTAEVLRGTLALYNWQGDELNPRRLEAIQQVEHHRLQRFEQGYLLRGLDIEVTLDSNGFTGEGDIHLFGEML
;
A
#
# COMPACT_ATOMS: atom_id res chain seq x y z
N HIS A 1 16.82 0.47 -10.57
CA HIS A 1 17.49 1.55 -9.79
C HIS A 1 16.65 2.81 -9.63
N TRP A 2 16.06 3.42 -10.68
CA TRP A 2 15.29 4.68 -10.54
C TRP A 2 13.98 4.58 -9.71
N ARG A 3 13.25 3.47 -9.77
CA ARG A 3 12.04 3.24 -8.94
C ARG A 3 12.30 3.27 -7.42
N VAL A 4 13.52 2.94 -7.00
CA VAL A 4 13.91 2.96 -5.59
C VAL A 4 14.03 4.41 -5.09
N LEU A 5 14.64 5.27 -5.90
CA LEU A 5 14.84 6.67 -5.52
C LEU A 5 13.53 7.46 -5.56
N SER A 6 12.62 7.13 -6.48
CA SER A 6 11.33 7.79 -6.62
C SER A 6 10.36 7.52 -5.46
N HIS A 7 10.45 6.38 -4.75
CA HIS A 7 9.55 6.09 -3.62
C HIS A 7 9.99 6.70 -2.28
N LEU A 8 11.22 7.21 -2.19
CA LEU A 8 11.75 7.85 -0.98
C LEU A 8 11.39 9.35 -0.90
N GLY A 9 10.76 9.91 -1.93
CA GLY A 9 10.32 11.30 -1.95
C GLY A 9 8.99 11.51 -1.22
N SER A 10 8.81 12.64 -0.55
CA SER A 10 7.57 12.99 0.17
C SER A 10 6.31 13.05 -0.70
N GLY A 11 6.46 13.16 -2.02
CA GLY A 11 5.36 13.10 -2.98
C GLY A 11 4.87 11.68 -3.31
N PHE A 12 5.59 10.65 -2.90
CA PHE A 12 5.32 9.26 -3.30
C PHE A 12 3.94 8.76 -2.83
N LEU A 13 3.53 9.11 -1.61
CA LEU A 13 2.19 8.79 -1.10
C LEU A 13 1.07 9.35 -1.99
N ASN A 14 1.27 10.53 -2.59
CA ASN A 14 0.29 11.09 -3.54
C ASN A 14 0.24 10.34 -4.87
N MET A 15 1.32 9.61 -5.23
CA MET A 15 1.43 8.84 -6.47
C MET A 15 1.04 7.36 -6.31
N MET A 16 0.92 6.84 -5.08
CA MET A 16 0.46 5.46 -4.81
C MET A 16 -1.04 5.24 -5.05
N SER A 17 -1.64 5.89 -6.05
CA SER A 17 -3.09 5.87 -6.25
C SER A 17 -3.59 4.64 -6.99
N THR A 18 -2.76 3.62 -7.20
CA THR A 18 -3.14 2.40 -7.91
C THR A 18 -2.48 1.16 -7.32
N ALA A 19 -3.16 0.03 -7.46
CA ALA A 19 -2.64 -1.27 -7.05
C ALA A 19 -1.32 -1.63 -7.76
N GLU A 20 -1.15 -1.25 -9.02
CA GLU A 20 0.09 -1.49 -9.77
C GLU A 20 1.30 -0.77 -9.14
N VAL A 21 1.13 0.50 -8.74
CA VAL A 21 2.19 1.26 -8.11
C VAL A 21 2.55 0.65 -6.75
N LEU A 22 1.55 0.31 -5.94
CA LEU A 22 1.76 -0.31 -4.63
C LEU A 22 2.48 -1.67 -4.76
N ARG A 23 1.98 -2.58 -5.61
CA ARG A 23 2.62 -3.87 -5.90
C ARG A 23 4.06 -3.68 -6.35
N GLY A 24 4.26 -2.74 -7.27
CA GLY A 24 5.57 -2.46 -7.85
C GLY A 24 6.59 -1.93 -6.84
N THR A 25 6.14 -1.19 -5.83
CA THR A 25 7.00 -0.70 -4.75
C THR A 25 7.28 -1.77 -3.72
N LEU A 26 6.27 -2.53 -3.28
CA LEU A 26 6.45 -3.64 -2.35
C LEU A 26 7.34 -4.75 -2.93
N ALA A 27 7.26 -4.99 -4.25
CA ALA A 27 8.13 -5.93 -4.95
C ALA A 27 9.63 -5.59 -4.84
N LEU A 28 10.00 -4.32 -4.60
CA LEU A 28 11.40 -3.92 -4.38
C LEU A 28 11.98 -4.55 -3.10
N TYR A 29 11.13 -4.93 -2.16
CA TYR A 29 11.50 -5.59 -0.91
C TYR A 29 11.38 -7.11 -0.96
N ASN A 30 11.01 -7.69 -2.12
CA ASN A 30 10.97 -9.14 -2.30
C ASN A 30 12.31 -9.65 -2.87
N TRP A 31 13.37 -9.59 -2.06
CA TRP A 31 14.73 -9.97 -2.44
C TRP A 31 15.01 -11.48 -2.27
N GLN A 32 14.17 -12.18 -1.50
CA GLN A 32 14.17 -13.64 -1.42
C GLN A 32 13.11 -14.16 -2.39
N GLY A 33 13.48 -15.09 -3.27
CA GLY A 33 12.58 -15.67 -4.28
C GLY A 33 11.53 -16.62 -3.71
N ASP A 34 10.86 -16.25 -2.62
CA ASP A 34 9.74 -16.99 -2.03
C ASP A 34 8.52 -16.89 -2.97
N GLU A 35 7.92 -18.03 -3.31
CA GLU A 35 6.74 -18.13 -4.17
C GLU A 35 5.48 -17.54 -3.52
N LEU A 36 5.44 -17.41 -2.18
CA LEU A 36 4.31 -16.83 -1.46
C LEU A 36 4.20 -15.31 -1.64
N ASN A 37 5.33 -14.61 -1.75
CA ASN A 37 5.33 -13.15 -1.84
C ASN A 37 4.72 -12.63 -3.15
N PRO A 38 5.04 -13.17 -4.34
CA PRO A 38 4.33 -12.85 -5.57
C PRO A 38 2.82 -13.07 -5.45
N ARG A 39 2.38 -14.18 -4.83
CA ARG A 39 0.95 -14.46 -4.63
C ARG A 39 0.27 -13.39 -3.78
N ARG A 40 0.89 -12.97 -2.67
CA ARG A 40 0.38 -11.87 -1.82
C ARG A 40 0.36 -10.53 -2.55
N LEU A 41 1.37 -10.24 -3.37
CA LEU A 41 1.40 -9.01 -4.15
C LEU A 41 0.27 -8.99 -5.18
N GLU A 42 0.07 -10.06 -5.94
CA GLU A 42 -1.04 -10.17 -6.89
C GLU A 42 -2.42 -10.13 -6.23
N ALA A 43 -2.49 -10.42 -4.93
CA ALA A 43 -3.71 -10.29 -4.13
C ALA A 43 -4.15 -8.84 -3.92
N ILE A 44 -3.28 -7.85 -4.12
CA ILE A 44 -3.65 -6.44 -4.03
C ILE A 44 -4.44 -6.07 -5.28
N GLN A 45 -5.76 -5.94 -5.16
CA GLN A 45 -6.66 -5.73 -6.30
C GLN A 45 -6.84 -4.25 -6.63
N GLN A 46 -7.04 -3.42 -5.61
CA GLN A 46 -7.38 -2.00 -5.78
C GLN A 46 -6.72 -1.16 -4.69
N VAL A 47 -6.41 0.08 -5.05
CA VAL A 47 -5.97 1.12 -4.11
C VAL A 47 -6.74 2.39 -4.44
N GLU A 48 -7.39 2.98 -3.45
CA GLU A 48 -8.17 4.21 -3.58
C GLU A 48 -7.71 5.26 -2.59
N HIS A 49 -7.80 6.52 -3.01
CA HIS A 49 -7.37 7.65 -2.21
C HIS A 49 -8.55 8.59 -1.94
N HIS A 50 -8.84 8.85 -0.68
CA HIS A 50 -9.87 9.81 -0.28
C HIS A 50 -9.23 10.97 0.47
N ARG A 51 -9.49 12.21 0.02
CA ARG A 51 -8.99 13.39 0.74
C ARG A 51 -9.82 13.58 2.00
N LEU A 52 -9.15 13.65 3.14
CA LEU A 52 -9.77 13.92 4.43
C LEU A 52 -9.56 15.38 4.82
N GLN A 53 -10.59 15.98 5.41
CA GLN A 53 -10.54 17.34 5.92
C GLN A 53 -11.29 17.41 7.25
N ARG A 54 -10.62 17.91 8.29
CA ARG A 54 -11.21 18.06 9.62
C ARG A 54 -10.80 19.40 10.23
N PHE A 55 -11.73 20.09 10.87
CA PHE A 55 -11.41 21.25 11.69
C PHE A 55 -11.10 20.81 13.13
N GLU A 56 -9.95 21.20 13.67
CA GLU A 56 -9.58 21.00 15.07
C GLU A 56 -9.05 22.30 15.68
N GLN A 57 -9.65 22.73 16.79
CA GLN A 57 -9.23 23.94 17.53
C GLN A 57 -9.08 25.19 16.64
N GLY A 58 -9.90 25.33 15.60
CA GLY A 58 -9.87 26.46 14.66
C GLY A 58 -8.91 26.29 13.47
N TYR A 59 -8.19 25.18 13.38
CA TYR A 59 -7.29 24.85 12.27
C TYR A 59 -7.92 23.81 11.33
N LEU A 60 -7.71 23.95 10.01
CA LEU A 60 -8.09 22.93 9.03
C LEU A 60 -6.93 21.94 8.86
N LEU A 61 -7.14 20.71 9.31
CA LEU A 61 -6.25 19.58 9.06
C LEU A 61 -6.64 18.89 7.75
N ARG A 62 -5.64 18.58 6.93
CA ARG A 62 -5.78 17.82 5.69
C ARG A 62 -5.13 16.45 5.88
N GLY A 63 -5.85 15.41 5.51
CA GLY A 63 -5.38 14.04 5.52
C GLY A 63 -5.61 13.37 4.17
N LEU A 64 -5.07 12.16 4.06
CA LEU A 64 -5.29 11.24 2.96
C LEU A 64 -5.70 9.92 3.59
N ASP A 65 -6.85 9.41 3.19
CA ASP A 65 -7.27 8.04 3.42
C ASP A 65 -6.79 7.18 2.25
N ILE A 66 -6.19 6.03 2.54
CA ILE A 66 -5.71 5.09 1.53
C ILE A 66 -6.42 3.77 1.80
N GLU A 67 -7.35 3.42 0.94
CA GLU A 67 -8.07 2.16 1.00
C GLU A 67 -7.38 1.14 0.08
N VAL A 68 -7.11 -0.07 0.60
CA VAL A 68 -6.50 -1.16 -0.16
C VAL A 68 -7.41 -2.38 -0.12
N THR A 69 -7.86 -2.83 -1.29
CA THR A 69 -8.68 -4.04 -1.43
C THR A 69 -7.79 -5.25 -1.71
N LEU A 70 -7.95 -6.30 -0.91
CA LEU A 70 -7.17 -7.53 -0.99
C LEU A 70 -8.04 -8.74 -1.35
N ASP A 71 -7.55 -9.60 -2.24
CA ASP A 71 -8.07 -10.96 -2.42
C ASP A 71 -7.56 -11.86 -1.31
N SER A 72 -8.45 -12.26 -0.41
CA SER A 72 -8.11 -13.17 0.70
C SER A 72 -7.48 -14.50 0.24
N ASN A 73 -7.77 -14.96 -0.98
CA ASN A 73 -7.18 -16.20 -1.53
C ASN A 73 -5.68 -16.07 -1.79
N GLY A 74 -5.13 -14.86 -1.83
CA GLY A 74 -3.69 -14.64 -1.95
C GLY A 74 -2.90 -14.90 -0.67
N PHE A 75 -3.58 -15.05 0.46
CA PHE A 75 -3.00 -15.16 1.79
C PHE A 75 -3.26 -16.54 2.41
N THR A 76 -2.51 -16.86 3.45
CA THR A 76 -2.60 -18.17 4.14
C THR A 76 -3.72 -18.23 5.20
N GLY A 77 -4.46 -17.14 5.39
CA GLY A 77 -5.60 -17.01 6.31
C GLY A 77 -5.77 -15.58 6.83
N GLU A 78 -6.76 -15.34 7.69
CA GLU A 78 -7.03 -14.00 8.24
C GLU A 78 -5.85 -13.43 9.03
N GLY A 79 -5.11 -14.26 9.76
CA GLY A 79 -3.93 -13.80 10.51
C GLY A 79 -2.83 -13.25 9.62
N ASP A 80 -2.65 -13.82 8.42
CA ASP A 80 -1.66 -13.36 7.43
C ASP A 80 -2.11 -12.02 6.81
N ILE A 81 -3.42 -11.86 6.57
CA ILE A 81 -4.01 -10.61 6.08
C ILE A 81 -3.85 -9.49 7.14
N HIS A 82 -4.15 -9.78 8.40
CA HIS A 82 -3.98 -8.82 9.49
C HIS A 82 -2.52 -8.41 9.66
N LEU A 83 -1.60 -9.37 9.68
CA LEU A 83 -0.17 -9.09 9.79
C LEU A 83 0.33 -8.25 8.61
N PHE A 84 -0.14 -8.54 7.39
CA PHE A 84 0.16 -7.74 6.22
C PHE A 84 -0.34 -6.29 6.37
N GLY A 85 -1.59 -6.12 6.82
CA GLY A 85 -2.20 -4.80 7.01
C GLY A 85 -1.54 -3.96 8.11
N GLU A 86 -1.12 -4.57 9.22
CA GLU A 86 -0.43 -3.87 10.33
C GLU A 86 0.99 -3.41 9.97
N MET A 87 1.63 -4.07 9.00
CA MET A 87 2.99 -3.76 8.56
C MET A 87 3.06 -2.79 7.38
N LEU A 88 1.92 -2.54 6.71
CA LEU A 88 1.80 -1.71 5.52
C LEU A 88 1.87 -0.21 5.86
#